data_AF-A0A3D0QB34-F1
#
_entry.id   AF-A0A3D0QB34-F1
#
_cell.length_a   1.000
_cell.length_b   1.000
_cell.length_c   1.000
_cell.angle_alpha   90.00
_cell.angle_beta   90.00
_cell.angle_gamma   90.00
#
_symmetry.space_group_name_H-M   'P 1'
#
loop_
_entity.id
_entity.type
_entity.pdbx_description
1 polymer ?
#
loop_
_entity_poly.entity_id
_entity_poly.type
_entity_poly.pdbx_seq_one_letter_code
_entity_poly.pdbx_strand_id
1 'polypeptide(L)'
;MKKITSYLLPFFAILLFSSTALSQKVGSSSMQFLKVMPCARATAMGDAYSVLASGAEAVFWNPAGVALTDKSEVSLTYLKWIFDTQQGAFSFSMPIGNFGSVGVQVQYVDFG
;
A
#
# COMPACT_ATOMS: atom_id res chain seq x y z
N MET A 1 -5.38 39.16 29.60
CA MET A 1 -4.81 37.97 28.91
C MET A 1 -5.16 36.64 29.59
N LYS A 2 -5.17 36.54 30.93
CA LYS A 2 -5.47 35.28 31.67
C LYS A 2 -6.81 34.61 31.32
N LYS A 3 -7.86 35.38 31.00
CA LYS A 3 -9.20 34.84 30.67
C LYS A 3 -9.22 34.06 29.34
N ILE A 4 -8.47 34.48 28.32
CA ILE A 4 -8.44 33.80 27.00
C ILE A 4 -7.68 32.47 27.08
N THR A 5 -6.54 32.45 27.79
CA THR A 5 -5.80 31.22 28.09
C THR A 5 -6.63 30.20 28.88
N SER A 6 -7.57 30.66 29.71
CA SER A 6 -8.44 29.77 30.50
C SER A 6 -9.47 29.02 29.65
N TYR A 7 -9.84 29.52 28.47
CA TYR A 7 -10.74 28.83 27.53
C TYR A 7 -9.98 28.05 26.45
N LEU A 8 -8.76 28.46 26.10
CA LEU A 8 -7.91 27.75 25.16
C LEU A 8 -7.43 26.40 25.70
N LEU A 9 -7.12 26.32 27.00
CA LEU A 9 -6.65 25.08 27.63
C LEU A 9 -7.69 23.94 27.58
N PRO A 10 -8.97 24.15 27.98
CA PRO A 10 -9.97 23.09 27.86
C PRO A 10 -10.32 22.79 26.40
N PHE A 11 -10.30 23.77 25.50
CA PHE A 11 -10.52 23.54 24.06
C PHE A 11 -9.42 22.66 23.44
N PHE A 12 -8.16 22.92 23.77
CA PHE A 12 -7.03 22.10 23.35
C PHE A 12 -7.09 20.69 23.96
N ALA A 13 -7.51 20.57 25.23
CA ALA A 13 -7.73 19.26 25.85
C ALA A 13 -8.83 18.46 25.14
N ILE A 14 -9.96 19.09 24.80
CA ILE A 14 -11.06 18.45 24.05
C ILE A 14 -10.58 17.95 22.68
N LEU A 15 -9.74 18.72 21.97
CA LEU A 15 -9.14 18.28 20.71
C LEU A 15 -8.26 17.03 20.86
N LEU A 16 -7.51 16.90 21.96
CA LEU A 16 -6.68 15.72 22.23
C LEU A 16 -7.53 14.46 22.50
N PHE A 17 -8.69 14.61 23.17
CA PHE A 17 -9.60 13.49 23.48
C PHE A 17 -10.60 13.15 22.36
N SER A 18 -10.70 13.97 21.32
CA SER A 18 -11.62 13.76 20.18
C SER A 18 -11.09 12.77 19.14
N SER A 19 -9.88 12.23 19.32
CA SER A 19 -9.36 11.17 18.47
C SER A 19 -10.08 9.86 18.79
N THR A 20 -11.17 9.59 18.07
CA THR A 20 -11.68 8.23 17.95
C THR A 20 -10.63 7.45 17.16
N ALA A 21 -9.68 6.84 17.87
CA ALA A 21 -8.84 5.80 17.31
C ALA A 21 -9.79 4.67 16.90
N LEU A 22 -10.28 4.71 15.66
CA LEU A 22 -10.98 3.62 15.03
C LEU A 22 -9.96 2.50 14.89
N SER A 23 -9.85 1.67 15.93
CA SER A 23 -9.10 0.43 15.84
C SER A 23 -9.75 -0.40 14.75
N GLN A 24 -9.12 -0.41 13.58
CA GLN A 24 -9.46 -1.34 12.51
C GLN A 24 -9.39 -2.72 13.14
N LYS A 25 -10.50 -3.49 13.16
CA LYS A 25 -10.55 -4.84 13.77
C LYS A 25 -9.42 -5.71 13.20
N VAL A 26 -8.27 -5.71 13.87
CA VAL A 26 -7.10 -6.50 13.54
C VAL A 26 -7.46 -7.93 13.97
N GLY A 27 -7.87 -8.76 13.01
CA GLY A 27 -8.24 -10.15 13.27
C GLY A 27 -9.49 -10.67 12.55
N SER A 28 -10.34 -9.80 11.99
CA SER A 28 -11.52 -10.24 11.21
C SER A 28 -11.31 -10.23 9.69
N SER A 29 -10.14 -9.84 9.22
CA SER A 29 -9.78 -9.84 7.79
C SER A 29 -8.68 -10.88 7.54
N SER A 30 -8.95 -11.78 6.60
CA SER A 30 -8.14 -12.96 6.28
C SER A 30 -6.86 -12.66 5.50
N MET A 31 -6.73 -11.49 4.87
CA MET A 31 -5.63 -11.14 3.96
C MET A 31 -4.78 -9.98 4.49
N GLN A 32 -4.33 -10.06 5.75
CA GLN A 32 -3.48 -9.01 6.36
C GLN A 32 -2.13 -8.83 5.66
N PHE A 33 -1.64 -9.86 4.97
CA PHE A 33 -0.39 -9.80 4.19
C PHE A 33 -0.44 -8.77 3.05
N LEU A 34 -1.63 -8.32 2.61
CA LEU A 34 -1.77 -7.21 1.65
C LEU A 34 -1.26 -5.86 2.17
N LYS A 35 -1.05 -5.73 3.49
CA LYS A 35 -0.43 -4.54 4.08
C LYS A 35 1.09 -4.55 3.92
N VAL A 36 1.68 -5.70 3.60
CA VAL A 36 3.10 -5.85 3.33
C VAL A 36 3.27 -5.74 1.81
N MET A 37 3.87 -4.64 1.38
CA MET A 37 3.86 -4.24 -0.02
C MET A 37 4.77 -5.16 -0.86
N PRO A 38 4.26 -5.80 -1.93
CA PRO A 38 5.05 -6.68 -2.80
C PRO A 38 5.84 -5.90 -3.87
N CYS A 39 6.32 -4.69 -3.57
CA CYS A 39 7.04 -3.84 -4.51
C CYS A 39 8.18 -3.11 -3.79
N ALA A 40 9.43 -3.50 -4.07
CA ALA A 40 10.61 -2.94 -3.43
C ALA A 40 10.76 -1.42 -3.67
N ARG A 41 10.43 -0.94 -4.87
CA ARG A 41 10.51 0.49 -5.22
C ARG A 41 9.52 1.31 -4.39
N ALA A 42 8.27 0.86 -4.32
CA ALA A 42 7.25 1.53 -3.52
C ALA A 42 7.63 1.55 -2.03
N THR A 43 8.13 0.43 -1.51
CA THR A 43 8.56 0.33 -0.11
C THR A 43 9.74 1.24 0.20
N ALA A 44 10.71 1.39 -0.72
CA ALA A 44 11.81 2.35 -0.56
C ALA A 44 11.32 3.81 -0.50
N MET A 45 10.14 4.12 -1.06
CA MET A 45 9.49 5.43 -0.99
C MET A 45 8.60 5.60 0.25
N GLY A 46 8.67 4.68 1.22
CA GLY A 46 7.78 4.68 2.38
C GLY A 46 6.33 4.42 2.00
N ASP A 47 6.10 3.56 1.00
CA ASP A 47 4.79 3.18 0.47
C ASP A 47 3.99 4.33 -0.17
N ALA A 48 4.63 5.47 -0.44
CA ALA A 48 4.05 6.61 -1.14
C ALA A 48 4.15 6.46 -2.67
N TYR A 49 3.43 5.47 -3.25
CA TYR A 49 3.61 5.07 -4.65
C TYR A 49 2.36 5.14 -5.54
N SER A 50 1.20 5.51 -5.01
CA SER A 50 -0.10 5.43 -5.72
C SER A 50 -0.16 6.14 -7.08
N VAL A 51 0.48 7.31 -7.21
CA VAL A 51 0.50 8.11 -8.45
C VAL A 51 1.62 7.70 -9.40
N LEU A 52 2.71 7.14 -8.85
CA LEU A 52 3.90 6.75 -9.61
C LEU A 52 3.86 5.30 -10.08
N ALA A 53 2.85 4.55 -9.66
CA ALA A 53 2.66 3.16 -10.06
C ALA A 53 2.35 3.06 -11.55
N SER A 54 3.21 2.36 -12.28
CA SER A 54 3.05 2.03 -13.70
C SER A 54 3.50 0.59 -13.96
N GLY A 55 3.18 0.06 -15.14
CA GLY A 55 3.74 -1.23 -15.57
C GLY A 55 3.25 -2.41 -14.73
N ALA A 56 4.15 -3.36 -14.46
CA ALA A 56 3.83 -4.59 -13.73
C ALA A 56 3.52 -4.32 -12.24
N GLU A 57 4.16 -3.31 -11.64
CA GLU A 57 3.97 -2.94 -10.24
C GLU A 57 2.60 -2.28 -9.99
N ALA A 58 2.02 -1.67 -11.03
CA ALA A 58 0.71 -1.03 -10.98
C ALA A 58 -0.44 -2.01 -10.68
N VAL A 59 -0.30 -3.30 -11.02
CA VAL A 59 -1.36 -4.31 -10.80
C VAL A 59 -1.75 -4.38 -9.32
N PHE A 60 -0.78 -4.28 -8.41
CA PHE A 60 -1.01 -4.26 -6.97
C PHE A 60 -1.40 -2.86 -6.46
N TRP A 61 -0.67 -1.84 -6.91
CA TRP A 61 -0.72 -0.50 -6.31
C TRP A 61 -1.87 0.36 -6.81
N ASN A 62 -2.02 0.44 -8.12
CA ASN A 62 -3.02 1.26 -8.79
C ASN A 62 -3.25 0.71 -10.20
N PRO A 63 -4.29 -0.13 -10.41
CA PRO A 63 -4.55 -0.76 -11.70
C PRO A 63 -4.71 0.22 -12.87
N ALA A 64 -5.08 1.49 -12.62
CA ALA A 64 -5.13 2.51 -13.67
C ALA A 64 -3.74 2.78 -14.29
N GLY A 65 -2.66 2.61 -13.52
CA GLY A 65 -1.29 2.74 -13.98
C GLY A 65 -0.85 1.65 -14.97
N VAL A 66 -1.58 0.52 -15.05
CA VAL A 66 -1.33 -0.50 -16.07
C VAL A 66 -1.55 0.07 -17.47
N ALA A 67 -2.49 1.00 -17.64
CA ALA A 67 -2.73 1.67 -18.92
C ALA A 67 -1.53 2.48 -19.42
N LEU A 68 -0.58 2.82 -18.54
CA LEU A 68 0.67 3.54 -18.87
C LEU A 68 1.83 2.58 -19.23
N THR A 69 1.55 1.28 -19.41
CA THR A 69 2.56 0.29 -19.78
C THR A 69 2.91 0.44 -21.26
N ASP A 70 4.11 0.91 -21.57
CA ASP A 70 4.58 1.08 -22.96
C ASP A 70 5.23 -0.19 -23.55
N LYS A 71 5.75 -1.07 -22.69
CA LYS A 71 6.47 -2.30 -23.06
C LYS A 71 6.12 -3.41 -22.10
N SER A 72 6.35 -4.66 -22.50
CA SER A 72 6.18 -5.79 -21.58
C SER A 72 7.15 -5.66 -20.40
N GLU A 73 6.60 -5.69 -19.19
CA GLU A 73 7.34 -5.53 -17.93
C GLU A 73 7.07 -6.70 -16.99
N VAL A 74 8.09 -7.09 -16.24
CA VAL A 74 8.00 -8.10 -15.18
C VAL A 74 8.55 -7.48 -13.91
N SER A 75 7.86 -7.68 -12.79
CA SER A 75 8.37 -7.37 -11.45
C SER A 75 8.36 -8.63 -10.59
N LEU A 76 9.48 -8.87 -9.92
CA LEU A 76 9.71 -10.00 -9.04
C LEU A 76 10.14 -9.47 -7.68
N THR A 77 9.45 -9.89 -6.64
CA THR A 77 9.70 -9.45 -5.28
C THR A 77 9.80 -10.66 -4.37
N TYR A 78 10.79 -10.65 -3.48
CA TYR A 78 10.90 -11.59 -2.37
C TYR A 78 11.25 -10.82 -1.10
N LEU A 79 10.45 -11.01 -0.04
CA LEU A 79 10.60 -10.38 1.26
C LEU A 79 10.76 -11.44 2.34
N LYS A 80 11.80 -11.28 3.16
CA LYS A 80 11.86 -11.91 4.49
C LYS A 80 11.29 -10.91 5.47
N TRP A 81 10.14 -11.23 6.03
CA TRP A 81 9.39 -10.37 6.94
C TRP A 81 9.64 -10.77 8.40
N ILE A 82 9.01 -10.05 9.32
CA ILE A 82 9.08 -10.35 10.75
C ILE A 82 8.40 -11.70 11.07
N PHE A 83 8.79 -12.31 12.18
CA PHE A 83 8.26 -13.61 12.66
C PHE A 83 8.43 -14.77 11.67
N ASP A 84 9.60 -14.86 11.03
CA ASP A 84 9.95 -15.90 10.03
C ASP A 84 8.97 -16.01 8.85
N THR A 85 8.13 -14.98 8.66
CA THR A 85 7.20 -14.91 7.55
C THR A 85 7.95 -14.54 6.28
N GLN A 86 7.66 -15.21 5.18
CA GLN A 86 8.23 -14.94 3.88
C GLN A 86 7.11 -14.61 2.91
N GLN A 87 7.36 -13.66 2.00
CA GLN A 87 6.41 -13.29 0.97
C GLN A 87 7.12 -13.21 -0.36
N GLY A 88 6.48 -13.70 -1.41
CA GLY A 88 6.94 -13.50 -2.77
C GLY A 88 5.82 -13.04 -3.68
N ALA A 89 6.18 -12.25 -4.68
CA ALA A 89 5.24 -11.78 -5.69
C ALA A 89 5.88 -11.77 -7.07
N PHE A 90 5.05 -12.12 -8.05
CA PHE A 90 5.35 -12.01 -9.46
C PHE A 90 4.25 -11.17 -10.10
N SER A 91 4.65 -10.11 -10.80
CA SER A 91 3.76 -9.29 -11.60
C SER A 91 4.25 -9.23 -13.03
N PHE A 92 3.32 -9.18 -13.97
CA PHE A 92 3.57 -8.99 -15.39
C PHE A 92 2.58 -7.98 -15.94
N SER A 93 3.05 -7.09 -16.82
CA SER A 93 2.18 -6.25 -17.63
C SER A 93 2.65 -6.19 -19.08
N MET A 94 1.73 -5.96 -20.00
CA MET A 94 2.05 -5.73 -21.41
C MET A 94 0.99 -4.87 -22.09
N PRO A 95 1.39 -4.05 -23.08
CA PRO A 95 0.43 -3.40 -23.97
C PRO A 95 -0.19 -4.43 -24.94
N ILE A 96 -1.48 -4.29 -25.21
CA ILE A 96 -2.26 -5.05 -26.21
C ILE A 96 -2.59 -4.12 -27.39
N GLY A 97 -1.55 -3.53 -28.00
CA GLY A 97 -1.71 -2.61 -29.13
C GLY A 97 -2.69 -1.47 -28.83
N ASN A 98 -3.70 -1.30 -29.69
CA ASN A 98 -4.67 -0.20 -29.58
C ASN A 98 -5.77 -0.43 -28.54
N PHE A 99 -5.83 -1.61 -27.89
CA PHE A 99 -6.87 -1.93 -26.90
C PHE A 99 -6.49 -1.53 -25.47
N GLY A 100 -5.31 -0.95 -25.28
CA GLY A 100 -4.78 -0.59 -23.96
C GLY A 100 -3.77 -1.63 -23.48
N SER A 101 -3.72 -1.85 -22.16
CA SER A 101 -2.71 -2.70 -21.52
C SER A 101 -3.34 -3.64 -20.51
N VAL A 102 -2.73 -4.81 -20.32
CA VAL A 102 -3.15 -5.81 -19.33
C VAL A 102 -2.03 -6.05 -18.35
N GLY A 103 -2.40 -6.38 -17.11
CA GLY A 103 -1.46 -6.81 -16.09
C GLY A 103 -2.06 -7.89 -15.20
N VAL A 104 -1.20 -8.78 -14.72
CA VAL A 104 -1.54 -9.88 -13.82
C VAL A 104 -0.48 -9.94 -12.73
N GLN A 105 -0.93 -10.25 -11.52
CA GLN A 105 -0.04 -10.50 -10.38
C GLN A 105 -0.46 -11.75 -9.63
N VAL A 106 0.52 -12.49 -9.16
CA VAL A 106 0.38 -13.57 -8.18
C VAL A 106 1.28 -13.26 -7.00
N GLN A 107 0.76 -13.43 -5.79
CA GLN A 107 1.54 -13.32 -4.55
C GLN A 107 1.30 -14.55 -3.69
N TYR A 108 2.34 -14.96 -2.96
CA TYR A 108 2.27 -15.99 -1.94
C TYR A 108 2.85 -15.47 -0.64
N VAL A 109 2.36 -16.01 0.47
CA VAL A 109 2.88 -15.77 1.81
C VAL A 109 3.05 -17.11 2.51
N ASP A 110 4.17 -17.25 3.20
CA ASP A 110 4.54 -18.37 4.04
C ASP A 110 4.75 -17.84 5.45
N PHE A 111 4.13 -18.45 6.45
CA PHE A 111 4.21 -18.02 7.85
C PHE A 111 5.21 -18.84 8.67
N GLY A 112 6.02 -19.69 8.02
CA GLY A 112 6.98 -20.60 8.66
C GLY A 112 6.43 -22.01 8.82
#